data_AF-S6AHN5-F1
#
_entry.id   AF-S6AHN5-F1
#
_cell.length_a   1.000
_cell.length_b   1.000
_cell.length_c   1.000
_cell.angle_alpha   90.00
_cell.angle_beta   90.00
_cell.angle_gamma   90.00
#
_symmetry.space_group_name_H-M   'P 1'
#
loop_
_entity.id
_entity.type
_entity.pdbx_description
1 polymer ?
#
loop_
_entity_poly.entity_id
_entity_poly.type
_entity_poly.pdbx_seq_one_letter_code
_entity_poly.pdbx_strand_id
1 'polypeptide(L)'
;MPLLSRDQAQHRADDIQAFYREVTRLHEEQTLLLSPEQIERLGHYHRQLLADYRSVYDIDPDAQARRLSLGMRIASLLGALALAASLLFFFYQFWGLFPEVAQVGILAGFSLGSLLLTLLLRRRDASGYFARLAALLAFACFVLNLSMLGQIFNITPTDQALLPWAAYALLLAYACESRLLLGAGLACLMALVATRLASWSGLYWLDCAERPEHLLPAGLLIFLVPGLISQARYSGFAAIYRVMGLLGLFVPVLVLANWASASYLPWPRELVEGFYQVTGFIAAGLAIWLGNRRDWPEVLYSGLLFFIVLLGIKLFDWWWELMPKYLFFLLLGLVAVLILMVLNRLRRPSPHKGGQRP
;
A
#
# COMPACT_ATOMS: atom_id res chain seq x y z
N MET A 1 -6.59 -8.07 -29.20
CA MET A 1 -7.24 -7.76 -27.91
C MET A 1 -6.45 -6.65 -27.23
N PRO A 2 -7.09 -5.68 -26.57
CA PRO A 2 -6.34 -4.69 -25.78
C PRO A 2 -5.46 -5.44 -24.75
N LEU A 3 -4.27 -4.92 -24.46
CA LEU A 3 -3.37 -5.45 -23.44
C LEU A 3 -4.02 -5.28 -22.06
N LEU A 4 -4.88 -6.22 -21.67
CA LEU A 4 -5.50 -6.27 -20.35
C LEU A 4 -4.47 -6.79 -19.34
N SER A 5 -4.47 -6.21 -18.14
CA SER A 5 -3.73 -6.78 -17.00
C SER A 5 -4.53 -7.92 -16.35
N ARG A 6 -3.87 -8.80 -15.60
CA ARG A 6 -4.52 -9.92 -14.88
C ARG A 6 -5.67 -9.44 -14.00
N ASP A 7 -5.50 -8.32 -13.28
CA ASP A 7 -6.54 -7.76 -12.41
C ASP A 7 -7.76 -7.27 -13.23
N GLN A 8 -7.54 -6.71 -14.43
CA GLN A 8 -8.64 -6.30 -15.31
C GLN A 8 -9.38 -7.48 -15.91
N ALA A 9 -8.66 -8.54 -16.32
CA ALA A 9 -9.27 -9.78 -16.78
C ALA A 9 -10.10 -10.43 -15.66
N GLN A 10 -9.60 -10.42 -14.42
CA GLN A 10 -10.34 -10.88 -13.25
C GLN A 10 -11.58 -10.03 -12.98
N HIS A 11 -11.45 -8.69 -13.00
CA HIS A 11 -12.60 -7.80 -12.80
C HIS A 11 -13.68 -8.05 -13.85
N ARG A 12 -13.29 -8.26 -15.11
CA ARG A 12 -14.23 -8.58 -16.17
C ARG A 12 -14.92 -9.94 -15.95
N ALA A 13 -14.19 -10.93 -15.45
CA ALA A 13 -14.79 -12.22 -15.08
C ALA A 13 -15.82 -12.06 -13.95
N ASP A 14 -15.54 -11.19 -12.97
CA ASP A 14 -16.43 -10.90 -11.86
C ASP A 14 -17.70 -10.18 -12.31
N ASP A 15 -17.56 -9.22 -13.24
CA ASP A 15 -18.69 -8.53 -13.85
C ASP A 15 -19.60 -9.51 -14.60
N ILE A 16 -19.03 -10.49 -15.30
CA ILE A 16 -19.79 -11.55 -15.98
C ILE A 16 -20.55 -12.41 -14.95
N GLN A 17 -19.92 -12.81 -13.84
CA GLN A 17 -20.60 -13.55 -12.78
C GLN A 17 -21.71 -12.73 -12.10
N ALA A 18 -21.46 -11.44 -11.85
CA ALA A 18 -22.45 -10.53 -11.30
C ALA A 18 -23.65 -10.36 -12.25
N PHE A 19 -23.38 -10.21 -13.54
CA PHE A 19 -24.39 -10.16 -14.58
C PHE A 19 -25.27 -11.41 -14.59
N TYR A 20 -24.69 -12.62 -14.53
CA TYR A 20 -25.48 -13.85 -14.48
C TYR A 20 -26.36 -13.93 -13.23
N ARG A 21 -25.84 -13.55 -12.06
CA ARG A 21 -26.65 -13.48 -10.83
C ARG A 21 -27.84 -12.54 -10.97
N GLU A 22 -27.64 -11.40 -11.63
CA GLU A 22 -28.70 -10.42 -11.85
C GLU A 22 -29.73 -10.91 -12.88
N VAL A 23 -29.28 -11.54 -13.97
CA VAL A 23 -30.19 -12.15 -14.96
C VAL A 23 -31.06 -13.22 -14.31
N THR A 24 -30.51 -14.05 -13.41
CA THR A 24 -31.30 -15.05 -12.67
C THR A 24 -32.38 -14.37 -11.81
N ARG A 25 -32.03 -13.31 -11.07
CA ARG A 25 -33.01 -12.54 -10.26
C ARG A 25 -34.10 -11.92 -11.11
N LEU A 26 -33.74 -11.27 -12.22
CA LEU A 26 -34.69 -10.62 -13.11
C LEU A 26 -35.61 -11.62 -13.84
N HIS A 27 -35.14 -12.86 -14.01
CA HIS A 27 -35.95 -13.96 -14.52
C HIS A 27 -36.94 -14.48 -13.46
N GLU A 28 -36.50 -14.62 -12.20
CA GLU A 28 -37.37 -14.95 -11.06
C GLU A 28 -38.44 -13.88 -10.84
N GLU A 29 -38.10 -12.60 -11.01
CA GLU A 29 -39.01 -11.46 -10.91
C GLU A 29 -39.90 -11.26 -12.16
N GLN A 30 -39.76 -12.11 -13.19
CA GLN A 30 -40.47 -12.04 -14.49
C GLN A 30 -40.33 -10.71 -15.26
N THR A 31 -39.47 -9.80 -14.81
CA THR A 31 -39.21 -8.49 -15.42
C THR A 31 -38.37 -8.56 -16.69
N LEU A 32 -37.55 -9.61 -16.86
CA LEU A 32 -36.68 -9.75 -18.02
C LEU A 32 -36.82 -11.15 -18.65
N LEU A 33 -37.55 -11.22 -19.76
CA LEU A 33 -37.77 -12.42 -20.57
C LEU A 33 -36.78 -12.45 -21.74
N LEU A 34 -35.53 -12.82 -21.47
CA LEU A 34 -34.58 -13.15 -22.54
C LEU A 34 -35.00 -14.47 -23.21
N SER A 35 -34.91 -14.54 -24.55
CA SER A 35 -35.22 -15.80 -25.22
C SER A 35 -34.15 -16.86 -24.90
N PRO A 36 -34.52 -18.16 -24.85
CA PRO A 36 -33.56 -19.23 -24.56
C PRO A 36 -32.32 -19.22 -25.47
N GLU A 37 -32.51 -18.92 -26.76
CA GLU A 37 -31.43 -18.83 -27.74
C GLU A 37 -30.45 -17.67 -27.46
N GLN A 38 -30.95 -16.54 -26.96
CA GLN A 38 -30.10 -15.39 -26.61
C GLN A 38 -29.21 -15.69 -25.41
N ILE A 39 -29.78 -16.35 -24.38
CA ILE A 39 -29.03 -16.79 -23.20
C ILE A 39 -27.95 -17.79 -23.59
N GLU A 40 -28.26 -18.73 -24.48
CA GLU A 40 -27.32 -19.75 -24.92
C GLU A 40 -26.16 -19.17 -25.73
N ARG A 41 -26.43 -18.26 -26.68
CA ARG A 41 -25.38 -17.56 -27.46
C ARG A 41 -24.47 -16.73 -26.55
N LEU A 42 -25.05 -15.98 -25.61
CA LEU A 42 -24.30 -15.19 -24.65
C LEU A 42 -23.47 -16.09 -23.70
N GLY A 43 -24.06 -17.20 -23.28
CA GLY A 43 -23.42 -18.27 -22.52
C GLY A 43 -22.20 -18.86 -23.22
N HIS A 44 -22.31 -19.15 -24.52
CA HIS A 44 -21.20 -19.63 -25.32
C HIS A 44 -20.08 -18.61 -25.42
N TYR A 45 -20.40 -17.35 -25.74
CA TYR A 45 -19.42 -16.27 -25.83
C TYR A 45 -18.68 -16.04 -24.50
N HIS A 46 -19.40 -15.94 -23.38
CA HIS A 46 -18.78 -15.75 -22.06
C HIS A 46 -17.93 -16.94 -21.61
N ARG A 47 -18.35 -18.18 -21.89
CA ARG A 47 -17.54 -19.37 -21.59
C ARG A 47 -16.23 -19.37 -22.37
N GLN A 48 -16.27 -19.02 -23.65
CA GLN A 48 -15.08 -18.92 -24.49
C GLN A 48 -14.15 -17.80 -24.01
N LEU A 49 -14.70 -16.62 -23.70
CA LEU A 49 -13.93 -15.49 -23.18
C LEU A 49 -13.26 -15.81 -21.82
N LEU A 50 -13.97 -16.48 -20.92
CA LEU A 50 -13.42 -16.91 -19.63
C LEU A 50 -12.35 -17.99 -19.80
N ALA A 51 -12.51 -18.90 -20.76
CA ALA A 51 -11.48 -19.89 -21.08
C ALA A 51 -10.21 -19.22 -21.66
N ASP A 52 -10.37 -18.22 -22.53
CA ASP A 52 -9.28 -17.41 -23.04
C ASP A 52 -8.58 -16.66 -21.91
N TYR A 53 -9.33 -16.00 -21.02
CA TYR A 53 -8.74 -15.31 -19.87
C TYR A 53 -8.05 -16.26 -18.89
N ARG A 54 -8.58 -17.47 -18.71
CA ARG A 54 -7.94 -18.49 -17.86
C ARG A 54 -6.62 -18.96 -18.46
N SER A 55 -6.59 -19.21 -19.76
CA SER A 55 -5.37 -19.67 -20.45
C SER A 55 -4.29 -18.58 -20.53
N VAL A 56 -4.68 -17.32 -20.71
CA VAL A 56 -3.74 -16.20 -20.90
C VAL A 56 -3.32 -15.54 -19.58
N TYR A 57 -4.23 -15.42 -18.61
CA TYR A 57 -4.04 -14.61 -17.40
C TYR A 57 -4.14 -15.37 -16.08
N ASP A 58 -4.46 -16.68 -16.10
CA ASP A 58 -4.60 -17.52 -14.89
C ASP A 58 -5.52 -16.87 -13.84
N ILE A 59 -6.75 -16.56 -14.26
CA ILE A 59 -7.79 -15.96 -13.42
C ILE A 59 -8.46 -17.00 -12.50
N ASP A 60 -8.86 -16.57 -11.30
CA ASP A 60 -9.59 -17.42 -10.35
C ASP A 60 -11.02 -17.66 -10.89
N PRO A 61 -11.46 -18.93 -11.05
CA PRO A 61 -12.73 -19.25 -11.69
C PRO A 61 -13.95 -18.93 -10.82
N ASP A 62 -13.81 -18.96 -9.49
CA ASP A 62 -14.94 -18.83 -8.55
C ASP A 62 -14.56 -18.08 -7.27
N ALA A 63 -15.58 -17.54 -6.59
CA ALA A 63 -15.44 -16.88 -5.29
C ALA A 63 -14.81 -17.80 -4.22
N GLN A 64 -15.00 -19.12 -4.33
CA GLN A 64 -14.38 -20.10 -3.44
C GLN A 64 -12.88 -20.27 -3.73
N ALA A 65 -12.49 -20.30 -5.00
CA ALA A 65 -11.08 -20.27 -5.41
C ALA A 65 -10.39 -18.99 -4.91
N ARG A 66 -11.10 -17.85 -4.89
CA ARG A 66 -10.60 -16.59 -4.35
C ARG A 66 -10.39 -16.59 -2.84
N ARG A 67 -11.31 -17.20 -2.08
CA ARG A 67 -11.14 -17.38 -0.62
C ARG A 67 -9.93 -18.27 -0.33
N LEU A 68 -9.75 -19.32 -1.12
CA LEU A 68 -8.59 -20.20 -1.04
C LEU A 68 -7.29 -19.45 -1.41
N SER A 69 -7.32 -18.62 -2.45
CA SER A 69 -6.15 -17.84 -2.90
C SER A 69 -5.78 -16.73 -1.90
N LEU A 70 -6.74 -16.13 -1.20
CA LEU A 70 -6.49 -15.26 -0.04
C LEU A 70 -5.85 -16.02 1.12
N GLY A 71 -6.39 -17.21 1.47
CA GLY A 71 -5.81 -18.08 2.48
C GLY A 71 -4.36 -18.46 2.16
N MET A 72 -4.09 -18.80 0.89
CA MET A 72 -2.73 -19.01 0.40
C MET A 72 -1.88 -17.75 0.55
N ARG A 73 -2.33 -16.57 0.13
CA ARG A 73 -1.56 -15.31 0.29
C ARG A 73 -1.16 -15.04 1.74
N ILE A 74 -2.06 -15.27 2.68
CA ILE A 74 -1.77 -15.13 4.11
C ILE A 74 -0.76 -16.19 4.55
N ALA A 75 -0.97 -17.46 4.20
CA ALA A 75 -0.07 -18.56 4.54
C ALA A 75 1.35 -18.36 3.95
N SER A 76 1.48 -17.88 2.71
CA SER A 76 2.80 -17.51 2.14
C SER A 76 3.45 -16.40 2.91
N LEU A 77 2.70 -15.36 3.26
CA LEU A 77 3.29 -14.19 3.88
C LEU A 77 3.80 -14.56 5.27
N LEU A 78 3.00 -15.32 6.02
CA LEU A 78 3.41 -15.92 7.28
C LEU A 78 4.61 -16.85 7.11
N GLY A 79 4.60 -17.73 6.09
CA GLY A 79 5.72 -18.61 5.78
C GLY A 79 7.00 -17.85 5.40
N ALA A 80 6.89 -16.78 4.61
CA ALA A 80 8.00 -15.92 4.22
C ALA A 80 8.59 -15.19 5.43
N LEU A 81 7.72 -14.63 6.28
CA LEU A 81 8.11 -13.99 7.53
C LEU A 81 8.76 -15.00 8.49
N ALA A 82 8.20 -16.20 8.60
CA ALA A 82 8.76 -17.26 9.43
C ALA A 82 10.13 -17.72 8.92
N LEU A 83 10.30 -17.87 7.60
CA LEU A 83 11.61 -18.19 6.99
C LEU A 83 12.62 -17.06 7.20
N ALA A 84 12.21 -15.80 7.01
CA ALA A 84 13.07 -14.64 7.25
C ALA A 84 13.46 -14.52 8.73
N ALA A 85 12.51 -14.74 9.65
CA ALA A 85 12.75 -14.75 11.09
C ALA A 85 13.67 -15.92 11.48
N SER A 86 13.41 -17.13 10.97
CA SER A 86 14.25 -18.30 11.21
C SER A 86 15.68 -18.06 10.76
N LEU A 87 15.87 -17.45 9.59
CA LEU A 87 17.18 -17.06 9.09
C LEU A 87 17.85 -16.04 10.01
N LEU A 88 17.13 -14.98 10.41
CA LEU A 88 17.60 -13.97 11.34
C LEU A 88 18.01 -14.58 12.68
N PHE A 89 17.19 -15.45 13.28
CA PHE A 89 17.51 -16.14 14.53
C PHE A 89 18.69 -17.10 14.39
N PHE A 90 18.82 -17.79 13.26
CA PHE A 90 19.98 -18.62 12.96
C PHE A 90 21.26 -17.79 12.98
N PHE A 91 21.25 -16.60 12.37
CA PHE A 91 22.36 -15.65 12.48
C PHE A 91 22.58 -15.22 13.92
N TYR A 92 21.56 -14.71 14.64
CA TYR A 92 21.76 -14.29 16.04
C TYR A 92 22.33 -15.39 16.97
N GLN A 93 21.97 -16.65 16.76
CA GLN A 93 22.36 -17.75 17.64
C GLN A 93 23.72 -18.36 17.30
N PHE A 94 24.02 -18.59 16.02
CA PHE A 94 25.19 -19.38 15.60
C PHE A 94 26.29 -18.56 14.95
N TRP A 95 26.04 -17.28 14.62
CA TRP A 95 26.97 -16.48 13.81
C TRP A 95 28.37 -16.37 14.40
N GLY A 96 28.47 -16.11 15.70
CA GLY A 96 29.77 -16.00 16.40
C GLY A 96 30.58 -17.30 16.48
N LEU A 97 29.99 -18.45 16.12
CA LEU A 97 30.67 -19.75 16.14
C LEU A 97 31.37 -20.08 14.80
N PHE A 98 31.04 -19.35 13.73
CA PHE A 98 31.60 -19.60 12.41
C PHE A 98 32.89 -18.79 12.18
N PRO A 99 33.93 -19.37 11.54
CA PRO A 99 35.07 -18.59 11.08
C PRO A 99 34.67 -17.61 9.97
N GLU A 100 35.40 -16.51 9.82
CA GLU A 100 35.09 -15.42 8.87
C GLU A 100 34.85 -15.91 7.44
N VAL A 101 35.65 -16.86 6.94
CA VAL A 101 35.48 -17.43 5.59
C VAL A 101 34.14 -18.15 5.45
N ALA A 102 33.72 -18.89 6.48
CA ALA A 102 32.42 -19.57 6.48
C ALA A 102 31.28 -18.55 6.59
N GLN A 103 31.43 -17.51 7.42
CA GLN A 103 30.46 -16.42 7.53
C GLN A 103 30.21 -15.73 6.18
N VAL A 104 31.27 -15.29 5.50
CA VAL A 104 31.17 -14.67 4.18
C VAL A 104 30.58 -15.64 3.14
N GLY A 105 31.02 -16.90 3.16
CA GLY A 105 30.49 -17.94 2.26
C GLY A 105 29.00 -18.22 2.46
N ILE A 106 28.54 -18.28 3.71
CA ILE A 106 27.12 -18.47 4.07
C ILE A 106 26.29 -17.28 3.60
N LEU A 107 26.73 -16.04 3.87
CA LEU A 107 26.02 -14.83 3.45
C LEU A 107 25.91 -14.69 1.93
N ALA A 108 27.02 -14.93 1.23
CA ALA A 108 27.05 -14.92 -0.23
C ALA A 108 26.15 -16.04 -0.79
N GLY A 109 26.23 -17.24 -0.21
CA GLY A 109 25.42 -18.40 -0.58
C GLY A 109 23.93 -18.18 -0.42
N PHE A 110 23.48 -17.65 0.72
CA PHE A 110 22.06 -17.35 0.95
C PHE A 110 21.56 -16.22 0.04
N SER A 111 22.36 -15.17 -0.17
CA SER A 111 21.97 -14.06 -1.04
C SER A 111 21.86 -14.47 -2.51
N LEU A 112 22.88 -15.14 -3.04
CA LEU A 112 22.89 -15.61 -4.42
C LEU A 112 21.90 -16.76 -4.64
N GLY A 113 21.81 -17.69 -3.69
CA GLY A 113 20.89 -18.82 -3.74
C GLY A 113 19.42 -18.39 -3.73
N SER A 114 19.06 -17.42 -2.88
CA SER A 114 17.70 -16.88 -2.84
C SER A 114 17.34 -16.07 -4.09
N LEU A 115 18.29 -15.32 -4.67
CA LEU A 115 18.11 -14.64 -5.95
C LEU A 115 17.94 -15.65 -7.10
N LEU A 116 18.79 -16.68 -7.17
CA LEU A 116 18.68 -17.75 -8.18
C LEU A 116 17.34 -18.49 -8.05
N LEU A 117 16.94 -18.83 -6.82
CA LEU A 117 15.64 -19.43 -6.55
C LEU A 117 14.49 -18.54 -7.06
N THR A 118 14.59 -17.22 -6.83
CA THR A 118 13.60 -16.25 -7.33
C THR A 118 13.52 -16.28 -8.86
N LEU A 119 14.65 -16.29 -9.56
CA LEU A 119 14.71 -16.33 -11.02
C LEU A 119 14.20 -17.67 -11.58
N LEU A 120 14.50 -18.79 -10.93
CA LEU A 120 14.04 -20.12 -11.32
C LEU A 120 12.52 -20.25 -11.13
N LEU A 121 12.01 -19.82 -9.98
CA LEU A 121 10.58 -19.82 -9.69
C LEU A 121 9.82 -18.89 -10.63
N ARG A 122 10.37 -17.71 -10.94
CA ARG A 122 9.76 -16.80 -11.92
C ARG A 122 9.58 -17.44 -13.30
N ARG A 123 10.46 -18.34 -13.72
CA ARG A 123 10.34 -19.04 -15.01
C ARG A 123 9.33 -20.19 -14.98
N ARG A 124 9.09 -20.78 -13.82
CA ARG A 124 8.23 -21.96 -13.66
C ARG A 124 6.82 -21.64 -13.17
N ASP A 125 6.67 -20.55 -12.41
CA ASP A 125 5.43 -20.19 -11.74
C ASP A 125 4.62 -19.20 -12.59
N ALA A 126 3.58 -19.71 -13.25
CA ALA A 126 2.62 -18.91 -14.01
C ALA A 126 1.83 -17.95 -13.09
N SER A 127 1.61 -18.31 -11.83
CA SER A 127 0.82 -17.51 -10.88
C SER A 127 1.63 -16.36 -10.25
N GLY A 128 2.97 -16.46 -10.27
CA GLY A 128 3.94 -15.53 -9.70
C GLY A 128 4.00 -15.50 -8.17
N TYR A 129 3.22 -16.33 -7.48
CA TYR A 129 3.11 -16.34 -6.02
C TYR A 129 4.41 -16.75 -5.34
N PHE A 130 4.99 -17.89 -5.73
CA PHE A 130 6.22 -18.39 -5.14
C PHE A 130 7.42 -17.52 -5.52
N ALA A 131 7.39 -16.95 -6.73
CA ALA A 131 8.39 -15.98 -7.16
C ALA A 131 8.40 -14.74 -6.26
N ARG A 132 7.23 -14.21 -5.87
CA ARG A 132 7.13 -13.07 -4.93
C ARG A 132 7.63 -13.43 -3.53
N LEU A 133 7.36 -14.64 -3.07
CA LEU A 133 7.83 -15.15 -1.78
C LEU A 133 9.36 -15.26 -1.76
N ALA A 134 9.93 -15.89 -2.79
CA ALA A 134 11.36 -16.02 -2.94
C ALA A 134 12.04 -14.65 -3.09
N ALA A 135 11.42 -13.70 -3.80
CA ALA A 135 11.93 -12.34 -3.91
C ALA A 135 11.96 -11.61 -2.55
N LEU A 136 10.94 -11.83 -1.71
CA LEU A 136 10.91 -11.27 -0.36
C LEU A 136 12.03 -11.85 0.52
N LEU A 137 12.22 -13.17 0.45
CA LEU A 137 13.33 -13.84 1.11
C LEU A 137 14.68 -13.33 0.59
N ALA A 138 14.83 -13.17 -0.72
CA ALA A 138 16.05 -12.66 -1.33
C ALA A 138 16.37 -11.23 -0.87
N PHE A 139 15.35 -10.37 -0.78
CA PHE A 139 15.50 -9.03 -0.21
C PHE A 139 15.95 -9.08 1.26
N ALA A 140 15.32 -9.91 2.08
CA ALA A 140 15.71 -10.09 3.48
C ALA A 140 17.16 -10.60 3.62
N CYS A 141 17.54 -11.62 2.85
CA CYS A 141 18.91 -12.14 2.80
C CYS A 141 19.91 -11.04 2.41
N PHE A 142 19.56 -10.19 1.44
CA PHE A 142 20.43 -9.10 0.99
C PHE A 142 20.63 -8.01 2.05
N VAL A 143 19.55 -7.61 2.73
CA VAL A 143 19.62 -6.65 3.85
C VAL A 143 20.49 -7.22 4.98
N LEU A 144 20.24 -8.49 5.36
CA LEU A 144 21.04 -9.19 6.36
C LEU A 144 22.52 -9.28 5.95
N ASN A 145 22.80 -9.65 4.70
CA ASN A 145 24.16 -9.73 4.17
C ASN A 145 24.92 -8.42 4.30
N LEU A 146 24.33 -7.30 3.85
CA LEU A 146 25.00 -6.01 3.95
C LEU A 146 25.24 -5.60 5.42
N SER A 147 24.26 -5.84 6.30
CA SER A 147 24.38 -5.51 7.72
C SER A 147 25.45 -6.35 8.43
N MET A 148 25.49 -7.66 8.18
CA MET A 148 26.42 -8.60 8.81
C MET A 148 27.85 -8.42 8.28
N LEU A 149 28.03 -8.17 6.98
CA LEU A 149 29.35 -7.82 6.43
C LEU A 149 29.88 -6.53 7.03
N GLY A 150 29.01 -5.53 7.24
CA GLY A 150 29.38 -4.30 7.94
C GLY A 150 29.91 -4.58 9.35
N GLN A 151 29.29 -5.51 10.08
CA GLN A 151 29.76 -5.92 11.41
C GLN A 151 31.08 -6.71 11.36
N ILE A 152 31.22 -7.69 10.46
CA ILE A 152 32.45 -8.50 10.31
C ILE A 152 33.66 -7.61 10.04
N PHE A 153 33.52 -6.69 9.08
CA PHE A 153 34.62 -5.83 8.65
C PHE A 153 34.70 -4.52 9.42
N ASN A 154 33.91 -4.37 10.50
CA ASN A 154 33.85 -3.18 11.33
C ASN A 154 33.65 -1.87 10.52
N ILE A 155 32.81 -1.93 9.49
CA ILE A 155 32.44 -0.80 8.65
C ILE A 155 31.45 0.07 9.44
N THR A 156 31.73 1.37 9.50
CA THR A 156 30.85 2.32 10.17
C THR A 156 29.47 2.38 9.52
N PRO A 157 28.37 2.27 10.29
CA PRO A 157 27.02 2.38 9.76
C PRO A 157 26.82 3.72 9.04
N THR A 158 26.24 3.67 7.84
CA THR A 158 26.02 4.84 7.00
C THR A 158 24.65 4.79 6.32
N ASP A 159 24.07 5.96 6.10
CA ASP A 159 22.81 6.15 5.36
C ASP A 159 22.88 5.65 3.91
N GLN A 160 24.10 5.56 3.34
CA GLN A 160 24.32 5.04 1.99
C GLN A 160 23.86 3.60 1.82
N ALA A 161 23.77 2.81 2.90
CA ALA A 161 23.28 1.44 2.87
C ALA A 161 21.80 1.34 2.43
N LEU A 162 21.03 2.42 2.60
CA LEU A 162 19.63 2.48 2.15
C LEU A 162 19.49 2.47 0.62
N LEU A 163 20.49 2.98 -0.11
CA LEU A 163 20.47 3.03 -1.57
C LEU A 163 20.50 1.64 -2.22
N PRO A 164 21.45 0.73 -1.91
CA PRO A 164 21.44 -0.61 -2.47
C PRO A 164 20.21 -1.41 -2.02
N TRP A 165 19.70 -1.20 -0.79
CA TRP A 165 18.44 -1.81 -0.35
C TRP A 165 17.25 -1.35 -1.18
N ALA A 166 17.10 -0.03 -1.39
CA ALA A 166 16.06 0.53 -2.24
C ALA A 166 16.16 0.01 -3.67
N ALA A 167 17.36 0.06 -4.27
CA ALA A 167 17.59 -0.40 -5.62
C ALA A 167 17.23 -1.88 -5.79
N TYR A 168 17.69 -2.75 -4.88
CA TYR A 168 17.42 -4.18 -4.94
C TYR A 168 15.93 -4.49 -4.73
N ALA A 169 15.28 -3.83 -3.76
CA ALA A 169 13.84 -3.96 -3.53
C ALA A 169 13.01 -3.56 -4.75
N LEU A 170 13.33 -2.42 -5.37
CA LEU A 170 12.62 -1.93 -6.55
C LEU A 170 12.85 -2.84 -7.76
N LEU A 171 14.08 -3.28 -8.01
CA LEU A 171 14.39 -4.22 -9.10
C LEU A 171 13.59 -5.52 -8.94
N LEU A 172 13.58 -6.10 -7.74
CA LEU A 172 12.78 -7.30 -7.46
C LEU A 172 11.27 -7.03 -7.51
N ALA A 173 10.81 -5.87 -7.07
CA ALA A 173 9.40 -5.48 -7.14
C ALA A 173 8.91 -5.46 -8.59
N TYR A 174 9.65 -4.80 -9.49
CA TYR A 174 9.31 -4.72 -10.91
C TYR A 174 9.54 -6.04 -11.65
N ALA A 175 10.50 -6.86 -11.22
CA ALA A 175 10.74 -8.19 -11.81
C ALA A 175 9.64 -9.20 -11.44
N CYS A 176 9.18 -9.20 -10.18
CA CYS A 176 8.21 -10.17 -9.65
C CYS A 176 6.79 -9.60 -9.49
N GLU A 177 6.56 -8.36 -9.93
CA GLU A 177 5.31 -7.61 -9.77
C GLU A 177 4.82 -7.61 -8.31
N SER A 178 5.76 -7.44 -7.36
CA SER A 178 5.50 -7.52 -5.93
C SER A 178 5.19 -6.14 -5.35
N ARG A 179 3.94 -5.94 -4.91
CA ARG A 179 3.47 -4.70 -4.25
C ARG A 179 4.18 -4.44 -2.92
N LEU A 180 4.49 -5.50 -2.17
CA LEU A 180 5.16 -5.40 -0.87
C LEU A 180 6.60 -4.92 -1.02
N LEU A 181 7.34 -5.49 -1.98
CA LEU A 181 8.71 -5.06 -2.26
C LEU A 181 8.77 -3.64 -2.82
N LEU A 182 7.77 -3.23 -3.61
CA LEU A 182 7.65 -1.84 -4.03
C LEU A 182 7.51 -0.92 -2.81
N GLY A 183 6.62 -1.26 -1.88
CA GLY A 183 6.46 -0.52 -0.63
C GLY A 183 7.77 -0.45 0.17
N ALA A 184 8.49 -1.57 0.32
CA ALA A 184 9.78 -1.61 1.01
C ALA A 184 10.85 -0.74 0.32
N GLY A 185 10.93 -0.80 -1.01
CA GLY A 185 11.85 0.03 -1.79
C GLY A 185 11.54 1.52 -1.68
N LEU A 186 10.26 1.89 -1.76
CA LEU A 186 9.81 3.28 -1.56
C LEU A 186 10.06 3.76 -0.13
N ALA A 187 9.86 2.91 0.89
CA ALA A 187 10.21 3.23 2.27
C ALA A 187 11.72 3.49 2.42
N CYS A 188 12.57 2.66 1.81
CA CYS A 188 14.02 2.87 1.81
C CYS A 188 14.41 4.17 1.09
N LEU A 189 13.74 4.52 -0.03
CA LEU A 189 13.96 5.80 -0.70
C LEU A 189 13.52 7.00 0.14
N MET A 190 12.36 6.92 0.80
CA MET A 190 11.90 7.97 1.72
C MET A 190 12.87 8.16 2.87
N ALA A 191 13.30 7.06 3.49
CA ALA A 191 14.30 7.08 4.55
C ALA A 191 15.61 7.70 4.04
N LEU A 192 16.09 7.33 2.86
CA LEU A 192 17.31 7.90 2.27
C LEU A 192 17.19 9.41 2.05
N VAL A 193 16.06 9.89 1.51
CA VAL A 193 15.86 11.34 1.34
C VAL A 193 15.81 12.04 2.70
N ALA A 194 15.11 11.45 3.68
CA ALA A 194 15.00 12.00 5.01
C ALA A 194 16.36 12.09 5.72
N THR A 195 17.18 11.03 5.67
CA THR A 195 18.52 11.01 6.26
C THR A 195 19.46 11.99 5.58
N ARG A 196 19.36 12.16 4.25
CA ARG A 196 20.15 13.14 3.51
C ARG A 196 19.80 14.57 3.91
N LEU A 197 18.52 14.90 3.98
CA LEU A 197 18.07 16.21 4.45
C LEU A 197 18.46 16.46 5.91
N ALA A 198 18.40 15.44 6.76
CA ALA A 198 18.89 15.50 8.13
C ALA A 198 20.39 15.85 8.18
N SER A 199 21.21 15.15 7.41
CA SER A 199 22.66 15.43 7.36
C SER A 199 22.97 16.84 6.85
N TRP A 200 22.21 17.35 5.87
CA TRP A 200 22.35 18.71 5.37
C TRP A 200 21.96 19.77 6.40
N SER A 201 21.03 19.44 7.29
CA SER A 201 20.63 20.29 8.41
C SER A 201 21.56 20.21 9.63
N GLY A 202 22.61 19.38 9.58
CA GLY A 202 23.56 19.17 10.67
C GLY A 202 23.15 18.11 11.70
N LEU A 203 22.06 17.37 11.47
CA LEU A 203 21.64 16.26 12.31
C LEU A 203 22.37 14.97 11.93
N TYR A 204 22.58 14.11 12.92
CA TYR A 204 23.04 12.76 12.66
C TYR A 204 21.94 11.97 11.94
N TRP A 205 22.31 11.08 11.02
CA TRP A 205 21.35 10.45 10.11
C TRP A 205 20.32 9.56 10.83
N LEU A 206 20.66 8.97 11.98
CA LEU A 206 19.70 8.21 12.79
C LEU A 206 18.65 9.11 13.46
N ASP A 207 19.00 10.37 13.68
CA ASP A 207 18.12 11.37 14.32
C ASP A 207 17.24 12.08 13.29
N CYS A 208 17.15 11.57 12.06
CA CYS A 208 16.25 12.11 11.03
C CYS A 208 14.78 12.16 11.48
N ALA A 209 14.38 11.30 12.42
CA ALA A 209 13.04 11.31 12.99
C ALA A 209 12.76 12.52 13.91
N GLU A 210 13.79 13.20 14.41
CA GLU A 210 13.63 14.44 15.18
C GLU A 210 12.97 15.55 14.35
N ARG A 211 13.15 15.48 13.03
CA ARG A 211 12.66 16.48 12.06
C ARG A 211 11.80 15.79 11.01
N PRO A 212 10.54 15.47 11.34
CA PRO A 212 9.67 14.69 10.45
C PRO A 212 9.37 15.42 9.13
N GLU A 213 9.55 16.75 9.06
CA GLU A 213 9.42 17.55 7.83
C GLU A 213 10.29 17.03 6.68
N HIS A 214 11.41 16.34 6.96
CA HIS A 214 12.29 15.76 5.94
C HIS A 214 11.63 14.67 5.09
N LEU A 215 10.52 14.08 5.56
CA LEU A 215 9.76 13.10 4.78
C LEU A 215 8.85 13.76 3.73
N LEU A 216 8.46 15.04 3.92
CA LEU A 216 7.49 15.72 3.06
C LEU A 216 7.94 15.79 1.59
N PRO A 217 9.18 16.16 1.25
CA PRO A 217 9.63 16.20 -0.14
C PRO A 217 9.60 14.83 -0.81
N ALA A 218 10.03 13.79 -0.08
CA ALA A 218 10.03 12.42 -0.60
C ALA A 218 8.61 11.91 -0.81
N GLY A 219 7.71 12.14 0.15
CA GLY A 219 6.30 11.77 0.07
C GLY A 219 5.60 12.43 -1.12
N LEU A 220 5.83 13.72 -1.34
CA LEU A 220 5.27 14.46 -2.48
C LEU A 220 5.77 13.90 -3.82
N LEU A 221 7.08 13.70 -3.96
CA LEU A 221 7.66 13.17 -5.20
C LEU A 221 7.10 11.78 -5.52
N ILE A 222 7.09 10.87 -4.54
CA ILE A 222 6.56 9.51 -4.70
C ILE A 222 5.08 9.51 -5.06
N PHE A 223 4.28 10.41 -4.47
CA PHE A 223 2.86 10.55 -4.80
C PHE A 223 2.63 10.98 -6.26
N LEU A 224 3.51 11.82 -6.81
CA LEU A 224 3.41 12.34 -8.17
C LEU A 224 3.91 11.36 -9.24
N VAL A 225 4.76 10.38 -8.91
CA VAL A 225 5.34 9.42 -9.87
C VAL A 225 4.29 8.75 -10.78
N PRO A 226 3.15 8.23 -10.29
CA PRO A 226 2.15 7.59 -11.15
C PRO A 226 1.47 8.53 -12.15
N GLY A 227 1.57 9.86 -11.94
CA GLY A 227 1.10 10.86 -12.89
C GLY A 227 2.11 11.18 -14.00
N LEU A 228 3.39 10.98 -13.73
CA LEU A 228 4.49 11.23 -14.67
C LEU A 228 4.86 9.98 -15.49
N ILE A 229 4.81 8.81 -14.85
CA ILE A 229 5.18 7.53 -15.46
C ILE A 229 3.99 6.59 -15.39
N SER A 230 3.50 6.17 -16.56
CA SER A 230 2.38 5.23 -16.64
C SER A 230 2.77 3.87 -16.05
N GLN A 231 2.11 3.51 -14.94
CA GLN A 231 2.23 2.19 -14.30
C GLN A 231 1.15 1.22 -14.79
N ALA A 232 0.50 1.49 -15.94
CA ALA A 232 -0.64 0.69 -16.42
C ALA A 232 -0.33 -0.80 -16.60
N ARG A 233 0.95 -1.14 -16.84
CA ARG A 233 1.41 -2.52 -16.97
C ARG A 233 1.38 -3.30 -15.64
N TYR A 234 1.55 -2.62 -14.51
CA TYR A 234 1.76 -3.25 -13.20
C TYR A 234 0.55 -3.02 -12.31
N SER A 235 -0.25 -4.08 -12.07
CA SER A 235 -1.50 -3.92 -11.34
C SER A 235 -1.29 -3.50 -9.88
N GLY A 236 -1.94 -2.43 -9.48
CA GLY A 236 -1.89 -1.89 -8.11
C GLY A 236 -0.59 -1.17 -7.72
N PHE A 237 0.40 -1.03 -8.63
CA PHE A 237 1.62 -0.28 -8.32
C PHE A 237 1.34 1.20 -8.10
N ALA A 238 0.53 1.80 -8.97
CA ALA A 238 0.09 3.20 -8.82
C ALA A 238 -0.54 3.47 -7.44
N ALA A 239 -1.31 2.51 -6.93
CA ALA A 239 -1.91 2.61 -5.60
C ALA A 239 -0.85 2.62 -4.49
N ILE A 240 0.16 1.75 -4.56
CA ILE A 240 1.26 1.71 -3.58
C ILE A 240 2.07 3.02 -3.59
N TYR A 241 2.41 3.56 -4.76
CA TYR A 241 3.06 4.87 -4.85
C TYR A 241 2.23 5.96 -4.16
N ARG A 242 0.92 6.01 -4.43
CA ARG A 242 0.03 7.01 -3.81
C ARG A 242 -0.06 6.83 -2.30
N VAL A 243 -0.27 5.61 -1.82
CA VAL A 243 -0.36 5.33 -0.38
C VAL A 243 0.94 5.67 0.33
N MET A 244 2.10 5.23 -0.20
CA MET A 244 3.40 5.54 0.37
C MET A 244 3.69 7.04 0.35
N GLY A 245 3.35 7.73 -0.74
CA GLY A 245 3.47 9.18 -0.83
C GLY A 245 2.59 9.92 0.17
N LEU A 246 1.33 9.50 0.33
CA LEU A 246 0.43 10.04 1.35
C LEU A 246 0.91 9.76 2.77
N LEU A 247 1.48 8.58 3.05
CA LEU A 247 2.10 8.31 4.35
C LEU A 247 3.26 9.27 4.61
N GLY A 248 4.14 9.49 3.62
CA GLY A 248 5.23 10.45 3.71
C GLY A 248 4.78 11.91 3.90
N LEU A 249 3.55 12.26 3.52
CA LEU A 249 2.97 13.58 3.72
C LEU A 249 2.20 13.70 5.05
N PHE A 250 1.35 12.72 5.34
CA PHE A 250 0.43 12.75 6.47
C PHE A 250 1.09 12.42 7.80
N VAL A 251 2.07 11.49 7.83
CA VAL A 251 2.75 11.15 9.08
C VAL A 251 3.48 12.36 9.67
N PRO A 252 4.29 13.12 8.91
CA PRO A 252 4.91 14.32 9.45
C PRO A 252 3.91 15.38 9.91
N VAL A 253 2.86 15.61 9.12
CA VAL A 253 1.82 16.58 9.48
C VAL A 253 1.10 16.16 10.76
N LEU A 254 0.81 14.86 10.93
CA LEU A 254 0.22 14.33 12.16
C LEU A 254 1.10 14.58 13.37
N VAL A 255 2.40 14.29 13.23
CA VAL A 255 3.37 14.46 14.31
C VAL A 255 3.50 15.94 14.67
N LEU A 256 3.68 16.82 13.70
CA LEU A 256 3.91 18.26 13.93
C LEU A 256 2.66 19.00 14.38
N ALA A 257 1.46 18.49 14.07
CA ALA A 257 0.21 19.01 14.61
C ALA A 257 0.09 18.76 16.13
N ASN A 258 0.88 17.86 16.71
CA ASN A 258 0.84 17.52 18.14
C ASN A 258 2.16 17.78 18.89
N TRP A 259 3.29 17.80 18.17
CA TRP A 259 4.63 18.02 18.71
C TRP A 259 5.37 19.09 17.91
N ALA A 260 5.02 20.36 18.12
CA ALA A 260 5.61 21.49 17.39
C ALA A 260 7.12 21.68 17.59
N SER A 261 7.71 21.18 18.68
CA SER A 261 9.14 21.34 18.96
C SER A 261 10.04 20.72 17.90
N ALA A 262 9.51 19.76 17.14
CA ALA A 262 10.20 19.10 16.03
C ALA A 262 10.21 19.94 14.74
N SER A 263 9.45 21.04 14.65
CA SER A 263 9.36 21.86 13.43
C SER A 263 10.55 22.81 13.24
N TYR A 264 10.93 23.08 11.99
CA TYR A 264 11.90 24.14 11.66
C TYR A 264 11.32 25.54 11.75
N LEU A 265 9.98 25.67 11.84
CA LEU A 265 9.33 26.97 11.88
C LEU A 265 9.71 27.73 13.17
N PRO A 266 10.28 28.94 13.07
CA PRO A 266 10.71 29.74 14.22
C PRO A 266 9.51 30.49 14.84
N TRP A 267 8.40 29.77 15.04
CA TRP A 267 7.16 30.31 15.59
C TRP A 267 6.89 29.73 16.99
N PRO A 268 6.04 30.41 17.78
CA PRO A 268 5.48 29.83 18.99
C PRO A 268 4.85 28.46 18.72
N ARG A 269 4.99 27.54 19.68
CA ARG A 269 4.51 26.14 19.56
C ARG A 269 3.04 26.05 19.14
N GLU A 270 2.19 26.88 19.73
CA GLU A 270 0.75 26.95 19.44
C GLU A 270 0.46 27.33 17.98
N LEU A 271 1.25 28.24 17.39
CA LEU A 271 1.08 28.64 15.99
C LEU A 271 1.54 27.54 15.04
N VAL A 272 2.61 26.83 15.38
CA VAL A 272 3.11 25.68 14.59
C VAL A 272 2.09 24.54 14.61
N GLU A 273 1.61 24.16 15.79
CA GLU A 273 0.58 23.11 15.93
C GLU A 273 -0.69 23.48 15.17
N GLY A 274 -1.18 24.72 15.34
CA GLY A 274 -2.33 25.23 14.61
C GLY A 274 -2.13 25.23 13.09
N PHE A 275 -0.94 25.63 12.61
CA PHE A 275 -0.60 25.61 11.20
C PHE A 275 -0.64 24.19 10.61
N TYR A 276 0.02 23.22 11.25
CA TYR A 276 0.01 21.83 10.79
C TYR A 276 -1.36 21.18 10.93
N GLN A 277 -2.14 21.56 11.94
CA GLN A 277 -3.51 21.11 12.10
C GLN A 277 -4.41 21.58 10.94
N VAL A 278 -4.40 22.87 10.63
CA VAL A 278 -5.18 23.44 9.52
C VAL A 278 -4.72 22.84 8.19
N THR A 279 -3.40 22.77 7.98
CA THR A 279 -2.81 22.17 6.78
C THR A 279 -3.20 20.69 6.66
N GLY A 280 -3.21 19.95 7.77
CA GLY A 280 -3.62 18.56 7.83
C GLY A 280 -5.07 18.35 7.41
N PHE A 281 -6.02 19.12 7.95
CA PHE A 281 -7.42 19.01 7.55
C PHE A 281 -7.65 19.39 6.09
N ILE A 282 -6.98 20.45 5.60
CA ILE A 282 -7.04 20.85 4.19
C ILE A 282 -6.47 19.74 3.29
N ALA A 283 -5.29 19.22 3.62
CA ALA A 283 -4.65 18.16 2.83
C ALA A 283 -5.48 16.87 2.82
N ALA A 284 -6.09 16.50 3.95
CA ALA A 284 -7.02 15.38 4.04
C ALA A 284 -8.25 15.59 3.14
N GLY A 285 -8.86 16.78 3.21
CA GLY A 285 -10.00 17.15 2.35
C GLY A 285 -9.66 17.13 0.86
N LEU A 286 -8.48 17.64 0.49
CA LEU A 286 -7.97 17.58 -0.88
C LEU A 286 -7.71 16.16 -1.35
N ALA A 287 -7.15 15.29 -0.50
CA ALA A 287 -6.96 13.88 -0.82
C ALA A 287 -8.30 13.15 -1.02
N ILE A 288 -9.29 13.39 -0.15
CA ILE A 288 -10.64 12.82 -0.29
C ILE A 288 -11.29 13.30 -1.60
N TRP A 289 -11.23 14.61 -1.88
CA TRP A 289 -11.77 15.18 -3.11
C TRP A 289 -11.08 14.62 -4.36
N LEU A 290 -9.75 14.55 -4.36
CA LEU A 290 -8.96 14.02 -5.47
C LEU A 290 -9.24 12.53 -5.69
N GLY A 291 -9.30 11.76 -4.60
CA GLY A 291 -9.63 10.33 -4.61
C GLY A 291 -11.00 10.08 -5.22
N ASN A 292 -12.01 10.86 -4.85
CA ASN A 292 -13.34 10.76 -5.43
C ASN A 292 -13.40 11.21 -6.89
N ARG A 293 -12.71 12.30 -7.26
CA ARG A 293 -12.74 12.84 -8.64
C ARG A 293 -12.03 11.94 -9.66
N ARG A 294 -11.00 11.21 -9.22
CA ARG A 294 -10.17 10.35 -10.09
C ARG A 294 -10.48 8.87 -9.94
N ASP A 295 -11.49 8.50 -9.15
CA ASP A 295 -11.83 7.12 -8.77
C ASP A 295 -10.62 6.35 -8.22
N TRP A 296 -9.86 7.00 -7.32
CA TRP A 296 -8.71 6.39 -6.62
C TRP A 296 -9.13 6.03 -5.19
N PRO A 297 -9.66 4.82 -4.96
CA PRO A 297 -10.16 4.41 -3.64
C PRO A 297 -9.05 4.46 -2.59
N GLU A 298 -7.82 4.11 -2.94
CA GLU A 298 -6.69 4.15 -2.01
C GLU A 298 -6.40 5.55 -1.47
N VAL A 299 -6.50 6.59 -2.31
CA VAL A 299 -6.27 7.99 -1.90
C VAL A 299 -7.43 8.49 -1.05
N LEU A 300 -8.65 8.13 -1.44
CA LEU A 300 -9.86 8.44 -0.69
C LEU A 300 -9.80 7.86 0.73
N TYR A 301 -9.52 6.57 0.86
CA TYR A 301 -9.49 5.89 2.16
C TYR A 301 -8.30 6.32 3.02
N SER A 302 -7.11 6.54 2.45
CA SER A 302 -5.98 7.09 3.19
C SER A 302 -6.26 8.51 3.70
N GLY A 303 -6.86 9.37 2.87
CA GLY A 303 -7.28 10.71 3.28
C GLY A 303 -8.35 10.70 4.38
N LEU A 304 -9.35 9.82 4.24
CA LEU A 304 -10.41 9.65 5.24
C LEU A 304 -9.87 9.11 6.57
N LEU A 305 -9.01 8.09 6.53
CA LEU A 305 -8.36 7.54 7.71
C LEU A 305 -7.56 8.61 8.44
N PHE A 306 -6.72 9.34 7.71
CA PHE A 306 -5.95 10.43 8.29
C PHE A 306 -6.83 11.53 8.87
N PHE A 307 -7.90 11.93 8.17
CA PHE A 307 -8.87 12.90 8.68
C PHE A 307 -9.49 12.45 10.01
N ILE A 308 -9.95 11.20 10.08
CA ILE A 308 -10.57 10.63 11.29
C ILE A 308 -9.56 10.56 12.42
N VAL A 309 -8.33 10.11 12.16
CA VAL A 309 -7.27 10.02 13.18
C VAL A 309 -6.88 11.40 13.70
N LEU A 310 -6.63 12.37 12.81
CA LEU A 310 -6.28 13.74 13.19
C LEU A 310 -7.41 14.40 13.98
N LEU A 311 -8.67 14.24 13.52
CA LEU A 311 -9.84 14.74 14.23
C LEU A 311 -9.96 14.10 15.61
N GLY A 312 -9.83 12.78 15.70
CA GLY A 312 -9.94 12.04 16.96
C GLY A 312 -8.90 12.49 18.00
N ILE A 313 -7.64 12.64 17.60
CA ILE A 313 -6.58 13.15 18.46
C ILE A 313 -6.91 14.57 18.93
N LYS A 314 -7.34 15.45 18.02
CA LYS A 314 -7.60 16.86 18.37
C LYS A 314 -8.84 17.06 19.21
N LEU A 315 -9.89 16.27 19.01
CA LEU A 315 -11.04 16.27 19.92
C LEU A 315 -10.63 15.87 21.33
N PHE A 316 -9.74 14.89 21.47
CA PHE A 316 -9.17 14.50 22.75
C PHE A 316 -8.37 15.66 23.37
N ASP A 317 -7.39 16.20 22.65
CA ASP A 317 -6.56 17.33 23.13
C ASP A 317 -7.40 18.53 23.57
N TRP A 318 -8.44 18.86 22.82
CA TRP A 318 -9.26 20.04 23.10
C TRP A 318 -10.23 19.86 24.25
N TRP A 319 -10.86 18.69 24.38
CA TRP A 319 -12.03 18.53 25.25
C TRP A 319 -11.79 17.66 26.47
N TRP A 320 -10.75 16.84 26.48
CA TRP A 320 -10.55 15.83 27.53
C TRP A 320 -10.44 16.43 28.93
N GLU A 321 -9.73 17.54 29.08
CA GLU A 321 -9.57 18.22 30.39
C GLU A 321 -10.71 19.20 30.68
N LEU A 322 -11.42 19.68 29.66
CA LEU A 322 -12.48 20.68 29.81
C LEU A 322 -13.80 20.13 30.35
N MET A 323 -14.04 18.81 30.26
CA MET A 323 -15.34 18.23 30.64
C MET A 323 -15.25 16.83 31.26
N PRO A 324 -16.24 16.43 32.07
CA PRO A 324 -16.38 15.06 32.52
C PRO A 324 -16.37 14.03 31.39
N LYS A 325 -15.71 12.88 31.61
CA LYS A 325 -15.50 11.83 30.61
C LYS A 325 -16.80 11.36 29.92
N TYR A 326 -17.92 11.29 30.63
CA TYR A 326 -19.19 10.88 30.05
C TYR A 326 -19.75 11.91 29.03
N LEU A 327 -19.54 13.22 29.26
CA LEU A 327 -19.93 14.27 28.32
C LEU A 327 -19.04 14.27 27.07
N PHE A 328 -17.75 13.99 27.23
CA PHE A 328 -16.82 13.82 26.10
C PHE A 328 -17.31 12.73 25.15
N PHE A 329 -17.60 11.53 25.65
CA PHE A 329 -18.10 10.43 24.81
C PHE A 329 -19.48 10.72 24.20
N LEU A 330 -20.36 11.43 24.93
CA LEU A 330 -21.66 11.86 24.40
C LEU A 330 -21.50 12.81 23.21
N LEU A 331 -20.64 13.83 23.34
CA LEU A 331 -20.36 14.79 22.27
C LEU A 331 -19.69 14.12 21.07
N LEU A 332 -18.75 13.19 21.30
CA LEU A 332 -18.13 12.42 20.24
C LEU A 332 -19.18 11.62 19.45
N GLY A 333 -20.12 10.98 20.14
CA GLY A 333 -21.25 10.30 19.52
C GLY A 333 -22.15 11.24 18.72
N LEU A 334 -22.44 12.43 19.25
CA LEU A 334 -23.28 13.43 18.58
C LEU A 334 -22.60 14.00 17.32
N VAL A 335 -21.29 14.24 17.35
CA VAL A 335 -20.49 14.62 16.18
C VAL A 335 -20.52 13.53 15.12
N ALA A 336 -20.36 12.26 15.51
CA ALA A 336 -20.47 11.14 14.58
C ALA A 336 -21.86 11.05 13.92
N VAL A 337 -22.93 11.21 14.70
CA VAL A 337 -24.31 11.27 14.19
C VAL A 337 -24.48 12.44 13.22
N LEU A 338 -23.97 13.62 13.55
CA LEU A 338 -24.06 14.80 12.70
C LEU A 338 -23.32 14.60 11.37
N ILE A 339 -22.12 14.01 11.40
CA ILE A 339 -21.39 13.63 10.18
C ILE A 339 -22.22 12.65 9.35
N LEU A 340 -22.80 11.61 9.97
CA LEU A 340 -23.67 10.65 9.27
C LEU A 340 -24.91 11.33 8.67
N MET A 341 -25.52 12.30 9.35
CA MET A 341 -26.66 13.05 8.82
C MET A 341 -26.26 13.89 7.60
N VAL A 342 -25.10 14.56 7.65
CA VAL A 342 -24.56 15.34 6.51
C VAL A 342 -24.27 14.42 5.33
N LEU A 343 -23.58 13.30 5.56
CA LEU A 343 -23.28 12.32 4.52
C LEU A 343 -24.56 11.71 3.93
N ASN A 344 -25.56 11.39 4.76
CA ASN A 344 -26.86 10.92 4.27
C ASN A 344 -27.62 11.97 3.46
N ARG A 345 -27.49 13.25 3.81
CA ARG A 345 -28.09 14.35 3.03
C ARG A 345 -27.41 14.49 1.67
N LEU A 346 -26.09 14.38 1.62
CA LEU A 346 -25.30 14.43 0.38
C LEU A 346 -25.49 13.19 -0.49
N ARG A 347 -25.80 12.04 0.10
CA ARG A 347 -26.11 10.79 -0.60
C ARG A 347 -27.47 10.81 -1.31
N ARG A 348 -28.38 11.73 -0.97
CA ARG A 348 -29.70 11.80 -1.61
C ARG A 348 -29.49 12.06 -3.12
N PRO A 349 -29.93 11.14 -4.00
CA PRO A 349 -29.74 11.32 -5.43
C PRO A 349 -30.41 12.61 -5.86
N SER A 350 -29.67 13.51 -6.50
CA SER A 350 -30.26 14.64 -7.21
C SER A 350 -31.35 14.08 -8.12
N PRO A 351 -32.61 14.58 -8.05
CA PRO A 351 -33.66 14.09 -8.91
C PRO A 351 -33.19 14.29 -10.35
N HIS A 352 -33.17 13.17 -11.08
CA HIS A 352 -32.90 13.11 -12.51
C HIS A 352 -33.70 14.25 -13.17
N LYS A 353 -33.02 15.22 -13.79
CA LYS A 353 -33.67 16.14 -14.73
C LYS A 353 -34.05 15.33 -15.96
N GLY A 354 -35.13 14.56 -15.84
CA GLY A 354 -35.80 13.89 -16.93
C GLY A 354 -36.22 14.96 -17.94
N GLY A 355 -35.77 14.78 -19.18
CA GLY A 355 -36.03 15.69 -20.27
C GLY A 355 -37.52 15.89 -20.48
N GLN A 356 -37.92 17.16 -20.53
CA GLN A 356 -39.09 17.56 -21.28
C GLN A 356 -38.61 18.04 -22.65
N ARG A 357 -38.96 17.29 -23.69
CA ARG A 357 -39.25 17.88 -25.00
C ARG A 357 -40.65 17.37 -25.38
N PRO A 358 -41.57 18.27 -25.78
CA PRO A 358 -42.83 17.87 -26.39
C PRO A 358 -42.61 17.18 -27.74
#